data_AF-X1RWB4-F1
#
_entry.id   AF-X1RWB4-F1
#
_cell.length_a   1.000
_cell.length_b   1.000
_cell.length_c   1.000
_cell.angle_alpha   90.00
_cell.angle_beta   90.00
_cell.angle_gamma   90.00
#
_symmetry.space_group_name_H-M   'P 1'
#
loop_
_entity.id
_entity.type
_entity.pdbx_description
1 polymer ?
#
loop_
_entity_poly.entity_id
_entity_poly.type
_entity_poly.pdbx_seq_one_letter_code
_entity_poly.pdbx_strand_id
1 'polypeptide(L)'
;MTQQESNQKPYRDDYPHEDEINLIDYLRVIWKRKWLIIGGTFICFILASIISLQMPKIYTISMLVKPGIIGVKDNGNYTYMDFMGNAGSKINEGLYNNEIIR
;
A
#
# COMPACT_ATOMS: atom_id res chain seq x y z
N MET A 1 64.80 -15.71 -50.82
CA MET A 1 63.84 -14.77 -50.20
C MET A 1 62.54 -14.87 -50.98
N THR A 2 61.59 -15.66 -50.49
CA THR A 2 60.25 -15.80 -51.07
C THR A 2 59.27 -15.04 -50.19
N GLN A 3 58.86 -13.86 -50.64
CA GLN A 3 57.80 -13.07 -50.03
C GLN A 3 56.45 -13.76 -50.34
N GLN A 4 55.72 -14.18 -49.30
CA GLN A 4 54.33 -14.61 -49.46
C GLN A 4 53.45 -13.35 -49.50
N GLU A 5 52.87 -13.10 -50.67
CA GLU A 5 51.92 -12.02 -50.89
C GLU A 5 50.59 -12.39 -50.19
N SER A 6 50.28 -11.72 -49.08
CA SER A 6 49.02 -11.93 -48.35
C SER A 6 47.86 -11.38 -49.18
N ASN A 7 47.23 -12.25 -49.94
CA ASN A 7 46.04 -11.96 -50.73
C ASN A 7 44.83 -11.75 -49.79
N GLN A 8 44.68 -10.52 -49.26
CA GLN A 8 43.46 -10.10 -48.57
C GLN A 8 42.51 -9.51 -49.61
N LYS A 9 41.47 -10.27 -49.96
CA LYS A 9 40.36 -9.79 -50.78
C LYS A 9 39.59 -8.72 -49.98
N PRO A 10 39.18 -7.60 -50.59
CA PRO A 10 38.39 -6.60 -49.90
C PRO A 10 37.03 -7.21 -49.55
N TYR A 11 36.75 -7.34 -48.26
CA TYR A 11 35.42 -7.69 -47.77
C TYR A 11 34.49 -6.54 -48.13
N ARG A 12 33.67 -6.75 -49.17
CA ARG A 12 32.60 -5.83 -49.54
C ARG A 12 31.50 -5.99 -48.50
N ASP A 13 31.48 -5.07 -47.54
CA ASP A 13 30.37 -4.92 -46.62
C ASP A 13 29.26 -4.13 -47.35
N ASP A 14 28.46 -4.87 -48.10
CA ASP A 14 27.25 -4.38 -48.79
C ASP A 14 26.03 -5.09 -48.17
N TYR A 15 26.07 -5.26 -46.84
CA TYR A 15 24.89 -5.62 -46.07
C TYR A 15 24.14 -4.33 -45.74
N PRO A 16 22.90 -4.16 -46.19
CA PRO A 16 22.08 -3.06 -45.71
C PRO A 16 21.92 -3.23 -44.20
N HIS A 17 22.60 -2.39 -43.41
CA HIS A 17 22.44 -2.27 -41.95
C HIS A 17 21.03 -1.76 -41.55
N GLU A 18 20.04 -1.95 -42.40
CA GLU A 18 18.65 -1.54 -42.18
C GLU A 18 17.93 -2.46 -41.17
N ASP A 19 18.55 -3.59 -40.81
CA ASP A 19 18.03 -4.57 -39.85
C ASP A 19 18.60 -4.42 -38.42
N GLU A 20 19.36 -3.36 -38.13
CA GLU A 20 19.73 -3.05 -36.74
C GLU A 20 18.52 -2.49 -35.99
N ILE A 21 17.87 -3.36 -35.21
CA ILE A 21 16.83 -2.98 -34.25
C ILE A 21 17.40 -1.95 -33.27
N ASN A 22 17.08 -0.69 -33.52
CA ASN A 22 17.48 0.42 -32.68
C ASN A 22 16.56 0.48 -31.45
N LEU A 23 17.08 0.13 -30.27
CA LEU A 23 16.33 0.21 -29.00
C LEU A 23 15.73 1.61 -28.76
N ILE A 24 16.40 2.64 -29.27
CA ILE A 24 15.97 4.04 -29.15
C ILE A 24 14.61 4.28 -29.82
N ASP A 25 14.30 3.55 -30.90
CA ASP A 25 13.07 3.74 -31.66
C ASP A 25 11.87 3.13 -30.91
N TYR A 26 12.06 2.01 -30.22
CA TYR A 26 11.06 1.48 -29.29
C TYR A 26 10.77 2.44 -28.14
N LEU A 27 11.81 3.05 -27.55
CA LEU A 27 11.64 4.05 -26.50
C LEU A 27 10.88 5.28 -27.00
N ARG A 28 11.12 5.71 -28.24
CA ARG A 28 10.39 6.81 -28.89
C ARG A 28 8.91 6.47 -29.13
N VAL A 29 8.60 5.24 -29.54
CA VAL A 29 7.22 4.75 -29.71
C VAL A 29 6.49 4.70 -28.37
N ILE A 30 7.13 4.19 -27.31
CA ILE A 30 6.59 4.21 -25.95
C ILE A 30 6.39 5.66 -25.49
N TRP A 31 7.30 6.58 -25.82
CA TRP A 31 7.15 8.01 -25.55
C TRP A 31 5.91 8.61 -26.22
N LYS A 32 5.69 8.28 -27.50
CA LYS A 32 4.56 8.75 -28.30
C LYS A 32 3.21 8.27 -27.77
N ARG A 33 3.16 7.08 -27.15
CA ARG A 33 1.95 6.50 -26.53
C ARG A 33 1.90 6.62 -25.00
N LYS A 34 2.75 7.45 -24.38
CA LYS A 34 2.73 7.65 -22.91
C LYS A 34 1.35 7.98 -22.35
N TRP A 35 0.52 8.71 -23.10
CA TRP A 35 -0.86 9.02 -22.71
C TRP A 35 -1.76 7.79 -22.57
N LEU A 36 -1.53 6.74 -23.35
CA LEU A 36 -2.27 5.47 -23.20
C LEU A 36 -1.90 4.76 -21.89
N ILE A 37 -0.62 4.82 -21.51
CA ILE A 37 -0.13 4.21 -20.27
C ILE A 37 -0.58 5.03 -19.05
N ILE A 38 -0.42 6.36 -19.11
CA ILE A 38 -0.91 7.28 -18.07
C ILE A 38 -2.43 7.15 -17.92
N GLY A 39 -3.20 7.08 -19.02
CA GLY A 39 -4.65 6.93 -18.94
C GLY A 39 -5.05 5.66 -18.17
N GLY A 40 -4.44 4.52 -18.50
CA GLY A 40 -4.72 3.26 -17.83
C GLY A 40 -4.40 3.27 -16.33
N THR A 41 -3.23 3.79 -15.95
CA THR A 41 -2.85 3.89 -14.53
C THR A 41 -3.68 4.91 -13.79
N PHE A 42 -4.07 6.01 -14.43
CA PHE A 42 -4.90 7.05 -13.85
C PHE A 42 -6.32 6.55 -13.56
N ILE A 43 -6.92 5.77 -14.46
CA ILE A 43 -8.21 5.09 -14.19
C ILE A 43 -8.11 4.21 -12.94
N CYS A 44 -7.05 3.39 -12.84
CA CYS A 44 -6.86 2.50 -11.70
C CYS A 44 -6.67 3.29 -10.39
N PHE A 45 -5.91 4.38 -10.45
CA PHE A 45 -5.68 5.28 -9.32
C PHE A 45 -6.97 5.98 -8.85
N ILE A 46 -7.80 6.46 -9.79
CA ILE A 46 -9.10 7.06 -9.50
C ILE A 46 -10.01 6.04 -8.80
N LEU A 47 -10.10 4.82 -9.34
CA LEU A 47 -10.90 3.75 -8.75
C LEU A 47 -10.45 3.41 -7.32
N ALA A 48 -9.14 3.21 -7.12
CA ALA A 48 -8.58 2.94 -5.81
C ALA A 48 -8.85 4.08 -4.81
N SER A 49 -8.75 5.33 -5.25
CA SER A 49 -9.03 6.50 -4.42
C SER A 49 -10.50 6.56 -4.00
N ILE A 50 -11.44 6.31 -4.91
CA ILE A 50 -12.88 6.28 -4.61
C ILE A 50 -13.20 5.18 -3.60
N ILE A 51 -12.65 3.98 -3.79
CA ILE A 51 -12.86 2.85 -2.88
C ILE A 51 -12.28 3.15 -1.50
N SER A 52 -11.06 3.70 -1.44
CA SER A 52 -10.38 4.08 -0.20
C SER A 52 -11.16 5.15 0.59
N LEU A 53 -11.77 6.11 -0.11
CA LEU A 53 -12.60 7.13 0.53
C LEU A 53 -13.97 6.61 1.00
N GLN A 54 -14.51 5.58 0.34
CA GLN A 54 -15.73 4.92 0.78
C GLN A 54 -15.52 3.97 1.96
N MET A 55 -14.29 3.49 2.19
CA MET A 55 -14.02 2.68 3.38
C MET A 55 -14.20 3.55 4.64
N PRO A 56 -15.16 3.20 5.53
CA PRO A 56 -15.28 3.87 6.80
C PRO A 56 -13.98 3.64 7.55
N LYS A 57 -13.31 4.72 7.95
CA LYS A 57 -12.10 4.63 8.78
C LYS A 57 -12.51 3.99 10.09
N ILE A 58 -12.14 2.72 10.28
CA ILE A 58 -12.34 2.00 11.53
C ILE A 58 -11.30 2.56 12.49
N TYR A 59 -11.72 3.54 13.28
CA TYR A 59 -10.91 4.09 14.36
C TYR A 59 -11.02 3.18 15.57
N THR A 60 -10.08 2.24 15.70
CA THR A 60 -9.96 1.43 16.91
C THR A 60 -9.36 2.27 18.01
N ILE A 61 -10.17 2.60 19.03
CA ILE A 61 -9.72 3.33 20.21
C ILE A 61 -9.47 2.29 21.32
N SER A 62 -8.22 2.13 21.72
CA SER A 62 -7.85 1.28 22.85
C SER A 62 -7.90 2.11 24.14
N MET A 63 -8.96 1.95 24.94
CA MET A 63 -9.10 2.60 26.24
C MET A 63 -9.07 1.57 27.38
N LEU A 64 -8.28 1.85 28.42
CA LEU A 64 -8.24 1.03 29.62
C LEU A 64 -9.28 1.55 30.63
N VAL A 65 -10.42 0.86 30.72
CA VAL A 65 -11.49 1.19 31.67
C VAL A 65 -11.29 0.40 32.96
N LYS A 66 -11.15 1.11 34.09
CA LYS A 66 -11.09 0.51 35.43
C LYS A 66 -12.25 1.05 36.27
N PRO A 67 -12.93 0.20 37.07
CA PRO A 67 -13.98 0.66 37.96
C PRO A 67 -13.40 1.62 39.00
N GLY A 68 -14.12 2.74 39.24
CA GLY A 68 -13.75 3.72 40.25
C GLY A 68 -13.78 3.14 41.66
N ILE A 69 -12.93 3.66 42.56
CA ILE A 69 -12.89 3.28 43.96
C ILE A 69 -13.92 4.13 44.71
N ILE A 70 -14.93 3.51 45.31
CA ILE A 70 -16.01 4.18 46.04
C ILE A 70 -15.74 4.30 47.54
N GLY A 71 -14.72 3.61 48.04
CA GLY A 71 -14.30 3.72 49.43
C GLY A 71 -13.26 2.68 49.80
N VAL A 72 -12.60 2.91 50.93
CA VAL A 72 -11.67 1.95 51.53
C VAL A 72 -12.40 1.33 52.72
N LYS A 73 -12.48 -0.01 52.75
CA LYS A 73 -13.00 -0.73 53.91
C LYS A 73 -12.01 -0.64 55.07
N ASP A 74 -12.50 -0.78 56.30
CA ASP A 74 -11.68 -0.73 57.53
C ASP A 74 -10.52 -1.75 57.55
N ASN A 75 -10.60 -2.78 56.71
CA ASN A 75 -9.56 -3.78 56.50
C ASN A 75 -8.49 -3.40 55.45
N GLY A 76 -8.49 -2.15 54.96
CA GLY A 76 -7.55 -1.64 53.97
C GLY A 76 -7.84 -2.03 52.51
N ASN A 77 -8.92 -2.78 52.25
CA ASN A 77 -9.29 -3.17 50.88
C ASN A 77 -10.11 -2.08 50.19
N TYR A 78 -9.81 -1.85 48.89
CA TYR A 78 -10.58 -0.95 48.05
C TYR A 78 -11.94 -1.57 47.69
N THR A 79 -13.01 -0.82 47.92
CA THR A 79 -14.33 -1.15 47.37
C THR A 79 -14.44 -0.46 46.02
N TYR A 80 -14.56 -1.27 44.98
CA TYR A 80 -14.80 -0.79 43.62
C TYR A 80 -16.29 -0.61 43.39
N MET A 81 -16.64 0.35 42.55
CA MET A 81 -18.02 0.58 42.09
C MET A 81 -18.60 -0.64 41.36
N ASP A 82 -17.74 -1.52 40.84
CA ASP A 82 -18.11 -2.74 40.13
C ASP A 82 -17.03 -3.83 40.23
N PHE A 83 -17.39 -5.10 40.07
CA PHE A 83 -16.46 -6.23 40.16
C PHE A 83 -15.60 -6.35 38.89
N MET A 84 -14.26 -6.32 39.02
CA MET A 84 -13.33 -6.33 37.88
C MET A 84 -13.54 -7.51 36.92
N GLY A 85 -13.96 -8.69 37.41
CA GLY A 85 -14.21 -9.85 36.56
C GLY A 85 -15.45 -9.73 35.66
N ASN A 86 -16.34 -8.78 35.93
CA ASN A 86 -17.57 -8.56 35.14
C ASN A 86 -17.41 -7.44 34.10
N ALA A 87 -16.25 -6.78 34.03
CA ALA A 87 -16.04 -5.68 33.08
C ALA A 87 -16.08 -6.17 31.62
N GLY A 88 -15.53 -7.36 31.34
CA GLY A 88 -15.50 -7.92 29.99
C GLY A 88 -16.89 -8.28 29.45
N SER A 89 -17.75 -8.90 30.27
CA SER A 89 -19.14 -9.21 29.91
C SER A 89 -19.94 -7.95 29.66
N LYS A 90 -19.84 -6.94 30.53
CA LYS A 90 -20.56 -5.67 30.36
C LYS A 90 -20.14 -4.88 29.12
N ILE A 91 -18.86 -4.94 28.73
CA ILE A 91 -18.38 -4.34 27.47
C ILE A 91 -18.95 -5.10 26.27
N ASN A 92 -18.96 -6.44 26.31
CA ASN A 92 -19.49 -7.26 25.22
C ASN A 92 -21.01 -7.12 25.06
N GLU A 93 -21.73 -6.97 26.17
CA GLU A 93 -23.17 -6.73 26.22
C GLU A 93 -23.57 -5.31 25.77
N GLY A 94 -22.60 -4.44 25.46
CA GLY A 94 -22.88 -3.08 24.98
C GLY A 94 -23.46 -2.16 26.04
N LEU A 95 -23.34 -2.48 27.33
CA LEU A 95 -23.88 -1.65 28.42
C LEU A 95 -23.23 -0.26 28.53
N TYR A 96 -22.01 -0.12 28.01
CA TYR A 96 -21.31 1.16 27.88
C TYR A 96 -21.48 1.81 26.51
N ASN A 97 -22.27 1.21 25.61
CA ASN A 97 -22.62 1.79 24.32
C ASN A 97 -23.83 2.73 24.51
N ASN A 98 -23.69 3.70 25.42
CA ASN A 98 -24.65 4.78 25.49
C ASN A 98 -24.43 5.68 24.27
N GLU A 99 -25.43 5.75 23.39
CA GLU A 99 -25.49 6.83 22.41
C GLU A 99 -25.37 8.14 23.19
N ILE A 100 -24.41 8.99 22.81
CA ILE A 100 -24.33 10.34 23.36
C ILE A 100 -25.54 11.07 22.78
N ILE A 101 -26.68 10.98 23.48
CA ILE A 101 -27.89 11.72 23.15
C ILE A 101 -27.51 13.20 23.28
N ARG A 102 -27.49 13.89 22.15
CA ARG A 102 -27.18 15.31 22.02
C ARG A 102 -28.44 16.14 22.23
#